data_AF-A0AAD2G694-F1
#
_entry.id   AF-A0AAD2G694-F1
#
_cell.length_a   1.000
_cell.length_b   1.000
_cell.length_c   1.000
_cell.angle_alpha   90.00
_cell.angle_beta   90.00
_cell.angle_gamma   90.00
#
_symmetry.space_group_name_H-M   'P 1'
#
loop_
_entity.id
_entity.type
_entity.pdbx_description
1 polymer ?
#
loop_
_entity_poly.entity_id
_entity_poly.type
_entity_poly.pdbx_seq_one_letter_code
_entity_poly.pdbx_strand_id
1 'polypeptide(L)'
;MSTEAAKTLLRSAAPGQFDVVAEHIHKLARPEGPWLDEATAEQTALTCSNLESNAGGHPLAAGLEKILKEYQEKTFSSKGIAAKFVLQSSDGSDLQIHTYAEKLDLPNFYTGYWKATWILSSDNALSGETKIHTCSYEDGNNHLTMAKTFDPTPVTEEAPKDLPEEEAEDALTSLEQGILNQIIKWEHDVLDSLSTMHEEAPGSLKKIRRVLPITKTKMKWDVVAQRSVKTLMNSTKR
;
A
#
# COMPACT_ATOMS: atom_id res chain seq x y z
N MET A 1 0.08 30.60 -2.20
CA MET A 1 -0.63 29.29 -2.30
C MET A 1 -1.68 29.24 -1.20
N SER A 2 -2.84 28.61 -1.40
CA SER A 2 -3.81 28.46 -0.31
C SER A 2 -3.34 27.40 0.70
N THR A 3 -3.84 27.49 1.94
CA THR A 3 -3.61 26.48 2.99
C THR A 3 -4.06 25.09 2.56
N GLU A 4 -5.24 24.99 1.92
CA GLU A 4 -5.74 23.72 1.40
C GLU A 4 -4.86 23.13 0.30
N ALA A 5 -4.28 23.96 -0.57
CA ALA A 5 -3.33 23.48 -1.57
C ALA A 5 -2.03 22.97 -0.91
N ALA A 6 -1.55 23.65 0.15
CA ALA A 6 -0.41 23.19 0.94
C ALA A 6 -0.65 21.80 1.55
N LYS A 7 -1.82 21.64 2.21
CA LYS A 7 -2.22 20.37 2.81
C LYS A 7 -2.38 19.28 1.78
N THR A 8 -3.00 19.59 0.63
CA THR A 8 -3.17 18.61 -0.46
C THR A 8 -1.83 18.11 -0.99
N LEU A 9 -0.84 18.99 -1.16
CA LEU A 9 0.50 18.59 -1.55
C LEU A 9 1.19 17.72 -0.49
N LEU A 10 1.07 18.08 0.79
CA LEU A 10 1.61 17.29 1.89
C LEU A 10 0.97 15.91 2.01
N ARG A 11 -0.36 15.81 1.89
CA ARG A 11 -1.09 14.53 1.89
C ARG A 11 -0.70 13.63 0.72
N SER A 12 -0.21 14.21 -0.36
CA SER A 12 0.24 13.50 -1.56
C SER A 12 1.74 13.19 -1.52
N ALA A 13 2.45 13.59 -0.47
CA ALA A 13 3.87 13.35 -0.34
C ALA A 13 4.17 11.84 -0.30
N ALA A 14 5.28 11.44 -0.90
CA ALA A 14 5.72 10.06 -0.83
C ALA A 14 6.10 9.68 0.61
N PRO A 15 6.08 8.38 0.94
CA PRO A 15 6.51 7.91 2.26
C PRO A 15 7.95 8.37 2.54
N GLY A 16 8.18 8.91 3.73
CA GLY A 16 9.49 9.45 4.13
C GLY A 16 9.91 10.78 3.48
N GLN A 17 9.06 11.40 2.65
CA GLN A 17 9.35 12.68 2.00
C GLN A 17 8.53 13.86 2.55
N PHE A 18 7.69 13.63 3.57
CA PHE A 18 6.82 14.64 4.15
C PHE A 18 7.58 15.92 4.53
N ASP A 19 8.68 15.79 5.28
CA ASP A 19 9.47 16.94 5.77
C ASP A 19 10.13 17.72 4.63
N VAL A 20 10.63 17.02 3.61
CA VAL A 20 11.25 17.63 2.42
C VAL A 20 10.21 18.43 1.63
N VAL A 21 9.02 17.86 1.44
CA VAL A 21 7.91 18.54 0.76
C VAL A 21 7.43 19.73 1.58
N ALA A 22 7.32 19.61 2.90
CA ALA A 22 6.97 20.70 3.81
C ALA A 22 7.98 21.86 3.71
N GLU A 23 9.28 21.56 3.72
CA GLU A 23 10.34 22.54 3.56
C GLU A 23 10.24 23.27 2.20
N HIS A 24 9.99 22.53 1.12
CA HIS A 24 9.82 23.10 -0.21
C HIS A 24 8.59 24.01 -0.30
N ILE A 25 7.46 23.59 0.27
CA ILE A 25 6.24 24.42 0.37
C ILE A 25 6.54 25.70 1.14
N HIS A 26 7.23 25.59 2.26
CA HIS A 26 7.59 26.74 3.09
C HIS A 26 8.48 27.72 2.31
N LYS A 27 9.49 27.23 1.60
CA LYS A 27 10.41 28.07 0.81
C LYS A 27 9.74 28.76 -0.37
N LEU A 28 8.91 28.03 -1.12
CA LEU A 28 8.34 28.51 -2.39
C LEU A 28 7.06 29.33 -2.21
N ALA A 29 6.20 28.91 -1.29
CA ALA A 29 4.82 29.36 -1.26
C ALA A 29 4.44 30.13 0.00
N ARG A 30 5.19 29.96 1.10
CA ARG A 30 4.99 30.61 2.42
C ARG A 30 3.51 30.74 2.81
N PRO A 31 2.74 29.63 2.88
CA PRO A 31 1.35 29.71 3.29
C PRO A 31 1.26 30.12 4.77
N GLU A 32 0.31 31.01 5.08
CA GLU A 32 0.00 31.43 6.44
C GLU A 32 -0.96 30.44 7.13
N GLY A 33 -0.95 30.39 8.47
CA GLY A 33 -1.86 29.55 9.26
C GLY A 33 -1.30 28.17 9.65
N PRO A 34 -2.07 27.34 10.38
CA PRO A 34 -1.62 26.09 10.99
C PRO A 34 -1.59 24.89 10.03
N TRP A 35 -1.37 25.13 8.72
CA TRP A 35 -1.43 24.08 7.69
C TRP A 35 -0.45 22.93 7.94
N LEU A 36 0.72 23.22 8.51
CA LEU A 36 1.75 22.23 8.80
C LEU A 36 1.36 21.35 9.99
N ASP A 37 0.84 21.95 11.06
CA ASP A 37 0.41 21.23 12.26
C ASP A 37 -0.76 20.29 11.95
N GLU A 38 -1.74 20.77 11.18
CA GLU A 38 -2.88 19.97 10.70
C GLU A 38 -2.41 18.79 9.84
N ALA A 39 -1.56 19.04 8.84
CA ALA A 39 -1.06 17.98 7.97
C ALA A 39 -0.16 16.98 8.71
N THR A 40 0.60 17.43 9.71
CA THR A 40 1.43 16.57 10.55
C THR A 40 0.56 15.66 11.41
N ALA A 41 -0.51 16.20 12.00
CA ALA A 41 -1.47 15.40 12.77
C ALA A 41 -2.14 14.32 11.90
N GLU A 42 -2.52 14.65 10.67
CA GLU A 42 -3.08 13.69 9.71
C GLU A 42 -2.05 12.63 9.30
N GLN A 43 -0.80 13.01 9.01
CA GLN A 43 0.27 12.07 8.70
C GLN A 43 0.55 11.13 9.88
N THR A 44 0.52 11.65 11.10
CA THR A 44 0.72 10.87 12.33
C THR A 44 -0.41 9.87 12.54
N ALA A 45 -1.66 10.26 12.23
CA ALA A 45 -2.80 9.36 12.23
C ALA A 45 -2.70 8.30 11.13
N LEU A 46 -2.13 8.65 9.96
CA LEU A 46 -1.89 7.70 8.87
C LEU A 46 -0.91 6.59 9.29
N THR A 47 0.22 6.95 9.90
CA THR A 47 1.28 6.03 10.37
C THR A 47 0.93 5.31 11.68
N CYS A 48 -0.26 5.56 12.24
CA CYS A 48 -0.69 5.06 13.54
C CYS A 48 0.27 5.44 14.68
N SER A 49 1.12 6.46 14.50
CA SER A 49 2.16 6.81 15.48
C SER A 49 1.57 7.40 16.76
N ASN A 50 0.48 8.16 16.66
CA ASN A 50 -0.26 8.75 17.79
C ASN A 50 -1.39 7.86 18.32
N LEU A 51 -1.68 6.73 17.67
CA LEU A 51 -2.71 5.82 18.16
C LEU A 51 -2.14 4.99 19.30
N GLU A 52 -2.84 5.05 20.43
CA GLU A 52 -2.62 4.19 21.59
C GLU A 52 -3.65 3.06 21.61
N SER A 53 -3.23 1.89 22.06
CA SER A 53 -4.14 0.77 22.22
C SER A 53 -5.09 1.06 23.39
N ASN A 54 -6.39 1.16 23.11
CA ASN A 54 -7.44 1.37 24.12
C ASN A 54 -8.44 0.21 24.22
N ALA A 55 -8.15 -0.90 23.54
CA ALA A 55 -9.02 -2.07 23.46
C ALA A 55 -9.06 -2.94 24.73
N GLY A 56 -8.44 -2.54 25.85
CA GLY A 56 -8.33 -3.36 27.07
C GLY A 56 -9.67 -3.77 27.71
N GLY A 57 -10.78 -3.11 27.36
CA GLY A 57 -12.13 -3.48 27.77
C GLY A 57 -12.79 -4.56 26.92
N HIS A 58 -12.24 -4.90 25.75
CA HIS A 58 -12.81 -5.87 24.83
C HIS A 58 -12.32 -7.30 25.17
N PRO A 59 -13.19 -8.31 25.24
CA PRO A 59 -12.82 -9.66 25.72
C PRO A 59 -11.73 -10.33 24.88
N LEU A 60 -11.73 -10.09 23.57
CA LEU A 60 -10.75 -10.68 22.63
C LEU A 60 -9.42 -9.93 22.55
N ALA A 61 -9.31 -8.73 23.14
CA ALA A 61 -8.18 -7.83 22.86
C ALA A 61 -6.84 -8.41 23.31
N ALA A 62 -6.76 -8.99 24.52
CA ALA A 62 -5.51 -9.52 25.06
C ALA A 62 -4.99 -10.74 24.28
N GLY A 63 -5.89 -11.64 23.87
CA GLY A 63 -5.52 -12.81 23.06
C GLY A 63 -5.07 -12.40 21.66
N LEU A 64 -5.83 -11.50 21.03
CA LEU A 64 -5.53 -11.02 19.69
C LEU A 64 -4.24 -10.19 19.65
N GLU A 65 -3.96 -9.37 20.65
CA GLU A 65 -2.72 -8.60 20.77
C GLU A 65 -1.49 -9.52 20.76
N LYS A 66 -1.54 -10.61 21.52
CA LYS A 66 -0.45 -11.61 21.57
C LYS A 66 -0.22 -12.24 20.19
N ILE A 67 -1.29 -12.73 19.57
CA ILE A 67 -1.23 -13.45 18.29
C ILE A 67 -0.78 -12.50 17.15
N LEU A 68 -1.31 -11.27 17.11
CA LEU A 68 -0.92 -10.27 16.12
C LEU A 68 0.54 -9.82 16.28
N LYS A 69 1.04 -9.75 17.51
CA LYS A 69 2.44 -9.43 17.77
C LYS A 69 3.37 -10.50 17.19
N GLU A 70 3.09 -11.78 17.48
CA GLU A 70 3.84 -12.91 16.92
C GLU A 70 3.79 -12.91 15.38
N TYR A 71 2.60 -12.67 14.82
CA TYR A 71 2.41 -12.53 13.38
C TYR A 71 3.23 -11.37 12.78
N GLN A 72 3.20 -10.18 13.39
CA GLN A 72 3.93 -9.02 12.90
C GLN A 72 5.44 -9.22 12.95
N GLU A 73 5.96 -9.79 14.04
CA GLU A 73 7.38 -10.10 14.19
C GLU A 73 7.85 -11.10 13.13
N LYS A 74 7.03 -12.09 12.78
CA LYS A 74 7.35 -13.06 11.70
C LYS A 74 7.30 -12.40 10.32
N THR A 75 6.21 -11.71 10.00
CA THR A 75 5.90 -11.19 8.66
C THR A 75 6.77 -9.99 8.28
N PHE A 76 7.05 -9.08 9.22
CA PHE A 76 7.78 -7.84 8.97
C PHE A 76 9.22 -7.87 9.51
N SER A 77 9.82 -9.06 9.65
CA SER A 77 11.18 -9.29 10.19
C SER A 77 12.34 -8.77 9.32
N SER A 78 12.06 -8.30 8.11
CA SER A 78 13.12 -7.87 7.17
C SER A 78 13.84 -6.62 7.67
N LYS A 79 15.16 -6.58 7.44
CA LYS A 79 16.01 -5.46 7.85
C LYS A 79 15.52 -4.13 7.26
N GLY A 80 15.41 -3.12 8.13
CA GLY A 80 15.03 -1.76 7.74
C GLY A 80 13.52 -1.56 7.57
N ILE A 81 12.70 -2.53 7.98
CA ILE A 81 11.26 -2.35 8.11
C ILE A 81 10.94 -1.89 9.53
N ALA A 82 10.17 -0.81 9.65
CA ALA A 82 9.52 -0.40 10.88
C ALA A 82 8.06 -0.82 10.79
N ALA A 83 7.58 -1.64 11.74
CA ALA A 83 6.20 -2.11 11.77
C ALA A 83 5.57 -1.82 13.14
N LYS A 84 4.29 -1.48 13.14
CA LYS A 84 3.48 -1.23 14.34
C LYS A 84 2.07 -1.74 14.09
N PHE A 85 1.42 -2.27 15.11
CA PHE A 85 -0.02 -2.45 15.11
C PHE A 85 -0.64 -1.75 16.32
N VAL A 86 -1.92 -1.39 16.23
CA VAL A 86 -2.69 -0.76 17.30
C VAL A 86 -4.09 -1.36 17.33
N LEU A 87 -4.56 -1.69 18.54
CA LEU A 87 -5.92 -2.18 18.77
C LEU A 87 -6.76 -1.08 19.40
N GLN A 88 -7.85 -0.71 18.75
CA GLN A 88 -8.81 0.26 19.28
C GLN A 88 -10.17 -0.38 19.46
N SER A 89 -10.91 0.04 20.48
CA SER A 89 -12.32 -0.35 20.63
C SER A 89 -13.19 0.88 20.76
N SER A 90 -14.27 0.93 19.97
CA SER A 90 -15.35 1.89 20.14
C SER A 90 -16.40 1.27 21.05
N ASP A 91 -16.57 1.85 22.24
CA ASP A 91 -17.60 1.51 23.24
C ASP A 91 -17.63 0.04 23.70
N GLY A 92 -16.58 -0.74 23.40
CA GLY A 92 -16.47 -2.15 23.77
C GLY A 92 -17.21 -3.13 22.84
N SER A 93 -17.90 -2.65 21.81
CA SER A 93 -18.68 -3.50 20.89
C SER A 93 -17.91 -3.90 19.63
N ASP A 94 -17.18 -2.93 19.04
CA ASP A 94 -16.39 -3.16 17.84
C ASP A 94 -14.90 -3.07 18.19
N LEU A 95 -14.11 -3.88 17.50
CA LEU A 95 -12.66 -3.95 17.65
C LEU A 95 -11.99 -3.60 16.32
N GLN A 96 -11.17 -2.56 16.33
CA GLN A 96 -10.40 -2.10 15.19
C GLN A 96 -8.93 -2.49 15.36
N ILE A 97 -8.35 -3.01 14.29
CA ILE A 97 -6.97 -3.44 14.20
C ILE A 97 -6.31 -2.60 13.13
N HIS A 98 -5.40 -1.72 13.50
CA HIS A 98 -4.60 -0.96 12.56
C HIS A 98 -3.22 -1.58 12.46
N THR A 99 -2.78 -1.88 11.24
CA THR A 99 -1.43 -2.36 10.96
C THR A 99 -0.74 -1.36 10.06
N TYR A 100 0.48 -0.96 10.41
CA TYR A 100 1.33 -0.10 9.60
C TYR A 100 2.73 -0.71 9.54
N ALA A 101 3.31 -0.77 8.34
CA ALA A 101 4.69 -1.14 8.14
C ALA A 101 5.30 -0.26 7.06
N GLU A 102 6.53 0.20 7.26
CA GLU A 102 7.24 1.05 6.31
C GLU A 102 8.69 0.63 6.13
N LYS A 103 9.21 0.92 4.94
CA LYS A 103 10.63 0.81 4.63
C LYS A 103 11.08 2.10 3.97
N LEU A 104 11.99 2.81 4.62
CA LEU A 104 12.53 4.08 4.14
C LEU A 104 14.02 3.90 3.79
N ASP A 105 14.30 3.52 2.55
CA ASP A 105 15.67 3.31 2.04
C ASP A 105 16.12 4.53 1.21
N LEU A 106 16.26 5.66 1.91
CA LEU A 106 16.57 6.95 1.30
C LEU A 106 17.89 6.94 0.49
N PRO A 107 18.99 6.30 0.93
CA PRO A 107 20.23 6.23 0.16
C PRO A 107 20.08 5.48 -1.17
N ASN A 108 19.13 4.54 -1.25
CA ASN A 108 18.82 3.78 -2.46
C ASN A 108 17.58 4.32 -3.19
N PHE A 109 17.15 5.54 -2.86
CA PHE A 109 16.04 6.24 -3.52
C PHE A 109 14.74 5.43 -3.58
N TYR A 110 14.47 4.63 -2.54
CA TYR A 110 13.29 3.77 -2.48
C TYR A 110 12.59 3.91 -1.13
N THR A 111 11.29 4.22 -1.16
CA THR A 111 10.46 4.24 0.05
C THR A 111 9.14 3.54 -0.20
N GLY A 112 8.54 3.03 0.87
CA GLY A 112 7.17 2.54 0.79
C GLY A 112 6.56 2.23 2.15
N TYR A 113 5.23 2.17 2.17
CA TYR A 113 4.47 1.67 3.31
C TYR A 113 3.39 0.67 2.88
N TRP A 114 3.01 -0.14 3.86
CA TRP A 114 1.83 -0.96 3.94
C TRP A 114 0.98 -0.45 5.10
N LYS A 115 -0.30 -0.23 4.84
CA LYS A 115 -1.29 0.12 5.85
C LYS A 115 -2.49 -0.79 5.70
N ALA A 116 -2.95 -1.36 6.80
CA ALA A 116 -4.22 -2.07 6.85
C ALA A 116 -5.06 -1.61 8.04
N THR A 117 -6.37 -1.67 7.88
CA THR A 117 -7.32 -1.45 8.97
C THR A 117 -8.39 -2.51 8.86
N TRP A 118 -8.54 -3.29 9.92
CA TRP A 118 -9.52 -4.36 10.04
C TRP A 118 -10.51 -3.99 11.13
N ILE A 119 -11.80 -4.20 10.86
CA ILE A 119 -12.88 -3.88 11.80
C ILE A 119 -13.66 -5.15 12.04
N LEU A 120 -13.63 -5.63 13.28
CA LEU A 120 -14.48 -6.68 13.78
C LEU A 120 -15.72 -6.03 14.41
N SER A 121 -16.88 -6.27 13.80
CA SER A 121 -18.15 -5.84 14.36
C SER A 121 -18.65 -6.78 15.45
N SER A 122 -19.55 -6.28 16.28
CA SER A 122 -20.22 -7.04 17.36
C SER A 122 -20.90 -8.36 16.96
N ASP A 123 -21.17 -8.59 15.67
CA ASP A 123 -21.71 -9.83 15.11
C ASP A 123 -20.62 -10.83 14.66
N ASN A 124 -19.35 -10.56 15.01
CA ASN A 124 -18.17 -11.30 14.58
C ASN A 124 -17.93 -11.30 13.06
N ALA A 125 -18.45 -10.30 12.34
CA ALA A 125 -18.04 -10.07 10.96
C ALA A 125 -16.76 -9.22 10.93
N LEU A 126 -15.76 -9.66 10.18
CA LEU A 126 -14.55 -8.90 9.91
C LEU A 126 -14.72 -8.17 8.59
N SER A 127 -14.31 -6.92 8.52
CA SER A 127 -14.18 -6.13 7.30
C SER A 127 -12.83 -5.41 7.30
N GLY A 128 -12.42 -4.82 6.18
CA GLY A 128 -11.24 -3.97 6.23
C GLY A 128 -10.80 -3.33 4.93
N GLU A 129 -9.69 -2.62 5.03
CA GLU A 129 -9.05 -1.92 3.93
C GLU A 129 -7.53 -2.06 4.04
N THR A 130 -6.89 -2.28 2.90
CA THR A 130 -5.43 -2.26 2.76
C THR A 130 -5.02 -1.18 1.76
N LYS A 131 -3.95 -0.45 2.07
CA LYS A 131 -3.33 0.58 1.24
C LYS A 131 -1.83 0.36 1.17
N ILE A 132 -1.28 0.45 -0.03
CA ILE A 132 0.13 0.28 -0.31
C ILE A 132 0.58 1.48 -1.13
N HIS A 133 1.72 2.06 -0.76
CA HIS A 133 2.35 3.12 -1.53
C HIS A 133 3.85 2.87 -1.58
N THR A 134 4.42 2.75 -2.77
CA THR A 134 5.88 2.74 -2.98
C THR A 134 6.29 3.88 -3.89
N CYS A 135 7.53 4.34 -3.72
CA CYS A 135 8.14 5.42 -4.46
C CYS A 135 9.60 5.06 -4.76
N SER A 136 9.99 5.15 -6.03
CA SER A 136 11.39 5.06 -6.47
C SER A 136 11.76 6.30 -7.28
N TYR A 137 12.89 6.92 -6.91
CA TYR A 137 13.26 8.25 -7.41
C TYR A 137 14.75 8.43 -7.77
N GLU A 138 15.47 7.35 -8.10
CA GLU A 138 16.89 7.41 -8.49
C GLU A 138 17.11 8.12 -9.84
N ASP A 139 16.27 7.83 -10.84
CA ASP A 139 16.33 8.39 -12.21
C ASP A 139 14.94 8.75 -12.76
N GLY A 140 14.04 9.14 -11.87
CA GLY A 140 12.66 9.42 -12.23
C GLY A 140 11.80 9.64 -11.00
N ASN A 141 10.48 9.52 -11.16
CA ASN A 141 9.55 9.52 -10.04
C ASN A 141 8.47 8.48 -10.30
N ASN A 142 8.74 7.24 -9.87
CA ASN A 142 7.87 6.11 -10.10
C ASN A 142 7.13 5.77 -8.82
N HIS A 143 5.81 5.83 -8.87
CA HIS A 143 4.95 5.45 -7.76
C HIS A 143 4.11 4.24 -8.11
N LEU A 144 3.90 3.38 -7.12
CA LEU A 144 2.82 2.40 -7.12
C LEU A 144 1.91 2.72 -5.94
N THR A 145 0.63 2.92 -6.21
CA THR A 145 -0.40 3.06 -5.16
C THR A 145 -1.48 2.04 -5.42
N MET A 146 -1.82 1.26 -4.40
CA MET A 146 -2.88 0.26 -4.44
C MET A 146 -3.75 0.40 -3.20
N ALA A 147 -5.06 0.27 -3.37
CA ALA A 147 -6.03 0.17 -2.29
C ALA A 147 -6.97 -0.99 -2.57
N LYS A 148 -7.26 -1.82 -1.56
CA LYS A 148 -8.23 -2.92 -1.65
C LYS A 148 -9.11 -2.89 -0.40
N THR A 149 -10.41 -3.01 -0.60
CA THR A 149 -11.42 -3.07 0.47
C THR A 149 -12.01 -4.48 0.53
N PHE A 150 -12.38 -4.91 1.72
CA PHE A 150 -12.93 -6.22 2.01
C PHE A 150 -14.27 -6.08 2.70
N ASP A 151 -15.29 -6.69 2.12
CA ASP A 151 -16.64 -6.66 2.64
C ASP A 151 -16.76 -7.48 3.94
N PRO A 152 -17.72 -7.14 4.82
CA PRO A 152 -17.97 -7.87 6.06
C PRO A 152 -18.13 -9.37 5.81
N THR A 153 -17.27 -10.16 6.42
CA THR A 153 -17.21 -11.61 6.31
C THR A 153 -17.29 -12.21 7.71
N PRO A 154 -18.29 -13.06 8.01
CA PRO A 154 -18.39 -13.73 9.31
C PRO A 154 -17.14 -14.55 9.61
N VAL A 155 -16.58 -14.37 10.80
CA VAL A 155 -15.44 -15.15 11.28
C VAL A 155 -15.94 -16.19 12.26
N THR A 156 -15.61 -17.45 12.00
CA THR A 156 -15.96 -18.59 12.84
C THR A 156 -14.71 -19.19 13.48
N GLU A 157 -14.90 -19.96 14.55
CA GLU A 157 -13.88 -20.84 15.15
C GLU A 157 -13.56 -22.00 14.20
N GLU A 158 -13.04 -21.71 13.01
CA GLU A 158 -12.58 -22.75 12.09
C GLU A 158 -11.09 -22.97 12.24
N ALA A 159 -10.71 -24.22 12.54
CA ALA A 159 -9.35 -24.69 12.38
C ALA A 159 -8.92 -24.49 10.91
N PRO A 160 -7.70 -23.99 10.64
CA PRO A 160 -7.24 -23.76 9.28
C PRO A 160 -7.23 -25.09 8.50
N LYS A 161 -8.08 -25.18 7.47
CA LYS A 161 -8.23 -26.38 6.61
C LYS A 161 -7.03 -26.63 5.69
N ASP A 162 -6.11 -25.65 5.59
CA ASP A 162 -4.99 -25.66 4.65
C ASP A 162 -3.60 -25.72 5.32
N LEU A 163 -3.51 -25.92 6.65
CA LEU A 163 -2.22 -26.15 7.32
C LEU A 163 -1.85 -27.65 7.30
N PRO A 164 -0.55 -27.99 7.17
CA PRO A 164 -0.07 -29.36 7.35
C PRO A 164 -0.54 -29.93 8.70
N GLU A 165 -0.93 -31.21 8.71
CA GLU A 165 -1.53 -31.90 9.88
C GLU A 165 -0.71 -31.76 11.18
N GLU A 166 0.61 -31.55 11.08
CA GLU A 166 1.51 -31.36 12.23
C GLU A 166 1.39 -29.97 12.90
N GLU A 167 0.88 -28.94 12.23
CA GLU A 167 0.62 -27.60 12.81
C GLU A 167 -0.83 -27.44 13.29
N ALA A 168 -1.71 -28.40 12.98
CA ALA A 168 -3.13 -28.34 13.31
C ALA A 168 -3.44 -28.81 14.75
N GLU A 169 -2.60 -29.67 15.35
CA GLU A 169 -2.85 -30.21 16.70
C GLU A 169 -2.60 -29.19 17.84
N ASP A 170 -1.78 -28.16 17.61
CA ASP A 170 -1.50 -27.09 18.58
C ASP A 170 -2.34 -25.81 18.34
N ALA A 171 -3.19 -25.80 17.31
CA ALA A 171 -4.03 -24.66 16.98
C ALA A 171 -5.17 -24.53 17.99
N LEU A 172 -4.98 -23.64 19.00
CA LEU A 172 -6.08 -23.17 19.82
C LEU A 172 -7.26 -22.76 18.92
N THR A 173 -8.38 -23.46 19.07
CA THR A 173 -9.63 -23.24 18.34
C THR A 173 -10.35 -22.01 18.90
N SER A 174 -9.71 -20.85 18.81
CA SER A 174 -10.20 -19.60 19.38
C SER A 174 -10.60 -18.62 18.28
N LEU A 175 -11.59 -17.78 18.56
CA LEU A 175 -12.08 -16.78 17.61
C LEU A 175 -10.95 -15.83 17.15
N GLU A 176 -9.97 -15.54 18.00
CA GLU A 176 -8.79 -14.75 17.68
C GLU A 176 -7.93 -15.37 16.57
N GLN A 177 -7.79 -16.71 16.55
CA GLN A 177 -7.11 -17.42 15.48
C GLN A 177 -7.90 -17.35 14.17
N GLY A 178 -9.23 -17.48 14.24
CA GLY A 178 -10.10 -17.27 13.08
C GLY A 178 -9.92 -15.88 12.47
N ILE A 179 -9.84 -14.84 13.32
CA ILE A 179 -9.61 -13.45 12.88
C ILE A 179 -8.24 -13.32 12.21
N LEU A 180 -7.18 -13.85 12.83
CA LEU A 180 -5.84 -13.80 12.24
C LEU A 180 -5.80 -14.53 10.88
N ASN A 181 -6.37 -15.72 10.79
CA ASN A 181 -6.38 -16.50 9.55
C ASN A 181 -7.10 -15.76 8.42
N GLN A 182 -8.20 -15.09 8.72
CA GLN A 182 -8.93 -14.28 7.75
C GLN A 182 -8.09 -13.08 7.29
N ILE A 183 -7.39 -12.40 8.21
CA ILE A 183 -6.45 -11.32 7.87
C ILE A 183 -5.35 -11.85 6.95
N ILE A 184 -4.68 -12.94 7.32
CA ILE A 184 -3.60 -13.55 6.53
C ILE A 184 -4.09 -13.88 5.11
N LYS A 185 -5.28 -14.48 4.99
CA LYS A 185 -5.89 -14.80 3.70
C LYS A 185 -6.06 -13.55 2.85
N TRP A 186 -6.59 -12.48 3.42
CA TRP A 186 -6.79 -11.22 2.69
C TRP A 186 -5.47 -10.52 2.33
N GLU A 187 -4.48 -10.53 3.21
CA GLU A 187 -3.15 -9.99 2.92
C GLU A 187 -2.48 -10.79 1.80
N HIS A 188 -2.58 -12.12 1.80
CA HIS A 188 -2.11 -12.97 0.70
C HIS A 188 -2.81 -12.63 -0.62
N ASP A 189 -4.13 -12.44 -0.59
CA ASP A 189 -4.93 -12.07 -1.75
C ASP A 189 -4.53 -10.70 -2.35
N VAL A 190 -4.02 -9.77 -1.53
CA VAL A 190 -3.42 -8.51 -1.97
C VAL A 190 -2.06 -8.75 -2.63
N LEU A 191 -1.21 -9.59 -2.02
CA LEU A 191 0.11 -9.92 -2.55
C LEU A 191 0.02 -10.66 -3.90
N ASP A 192 -0.91 -11.59 -4.05
CA ASP A 192 -1.18 -12.29 -5.31
C ASP A 192 -1.65 -11.33 -6.40
N SER A 193 -2.51 -10.37 -6.04
CA SER A 193 -2.97 -9.32 -6.95
C SER A 193 -1.79 -8.45 -7.43
N LEU A 194 -0.84 -8.13 -6.54
CA LEU A 194 0.39 -7.41 -6.90
C LEU A 194 1.30 -8.22 -7.82
N SER A 195 1.50 -9.52 -7.54
CA SER A 195 2.33 -10.40 -8.37
C SER A 195 1.73 -10.51 -9.78
N THR A 196 0.42 -10.74 -9.86
CA THR A 196 -0.30 -10.84 -11.14
C THR A 196 -0.18 -9.55 -11.94
N MET A 197 -0.40 -8.39 -11.30
CA MET A 197 -0.23 -7.09 -11.95
C MET A 197 1.21 -6.88 -12.46
N HIS A 198 2.22 -7.30 -11.69
CA HIS A 198 3.62 -7.21 -12.09
C HIS A 198 3.92 -8.09 -13.33
N GLU A 199 3.40 -9.30 -13.37
CA GLU A 199 3.56 -10.23 -14.50
C GLU A 199 2.87 -9.73 -15.77
N GLU A 200 1.71 -9.09 -15.64
CA GLU A 200 0.93 -8.57 -16.77
C GLU A 200 1.43 -7.20 -17.29
N ALA A 201 2.12 -6.43 -16.46
CA ALA A 201 2.57 -5.07 -16.79
C ALA A 201 3.37 -4.96 -18.11
N PRO A 202 4.34 -5.85 -18.43
CA PRO A 202 5.06 -5.78 -19.71
C PRO A 202 4.14 -5.94 -20.93
N GLY A 203 3.08 -6.75 -20.81
CA GLY A 203 2.09 -6.95 -21.86
C GLY A 203 1.30 -5.67 -22.15
N SER A 204 0.86 -5.00 -21.09
CA SER A 204 0.14 -3.72 -21.16
C SER A 204 1.03 -2.59 -21.69
N LEU A 205 2.26 -2.45 -21.19
CA LEU A 205 3.23 -1.44 -21.66
C LEU A 205 3.59 -1.63 -23.14
N LYS A 206 3.67 -2.88 -23.61
CA LYS A 206 3.94 -3.19 -25.03
C LYS A 206 2.83 -2.73 -25.97
N LYS A 207 1.59 -2.60 -25.48
CA LYS A 207 0.47 -2.01 -26.26
C LYS A 207 0.65 -0.51 -26.47
N ILE A 208 1.27 0.19 -25.50
CA ILE A 208 1.60 1.62 -25.61
C ILE A 208 2.80 1.80 -26.54
N ARG A 209 3.91 1.12 -26.25
CA ARG A 209 5.13 1.18 -27.06
C ARG A 209 5.79 -0.18 -27.13
N ARG A 210 5.95 -0.67 -28.36
CA ARG A 210 6.71 -1.90 -28.60
C ARG A 210 8.20 -1.64 -28.47
N VAL A 211 8.92 -2.62 -27.91
CA VAL A 211 10.40 -2.61 -27.86
C VAL A 211 10.99 -2.56 -29.27
N LEU A 212 10.37 -3.27 -30.22
CA LEU A 212 10.71 -3.24 -31.64
C LEU A 212 9.46 -3.09 -32.51
N PRO A 213 9.60 -2.52 -33.72
CA PRO A 213 8.56 -2.57 -34.75
C PRO A 213 8.05 -4.00 -34.99
N ILE A 214 6.89 -4.12 -35.63
CA ILE A 214 6.29 -5.43 -35.97
C ILE A 214 7.27 -6.32 -36.75
N THR A 215 8.11 -5.70 -37.60
CA THR A 215 9.16 -6.37 -38.38
C THR A 215 10.28 -6.99 -37.54
N LYS A 216 10.32 -6.73 -36.21
CA LYS A 216 11.38 -7.15 -35.29
C LYS A 216 12.78 -6.67 -35.69
N THR A 217 12.85 -5.57 -36.43
CA THR A 217 14.11 -4.93 -36.85
C THR A 217 14.11 -3.46 -36.45
N LYS A 218 15.29 -2.89 -36.15
CA LYS A 218 15.43 -1.45 -35.97
C LYS A 218 14.98 -0.72 -37.25
N MET A 219 14.47 0.50 -37.06
CA MET A 219 14.02 1.34 -38.16
C MET A 219 15.22 1.71 -39.05
N LYS A 220 15.08 1.48 -40.36
CA LYS A 220 16.07 1.94 -41.35
C LYS A 220 15.68 3.33 -41.81
N TRP A 221 16.20 4.35 -41.13
CA TRP A 221 15.83 5.75 -41.36
C TRP A 221 16.03 6.20 -42.82
N ASP A 222 17.11 5.78 -43.48
CA ASP A 222 17.40 6.14 -44.88
C ASP A 222 16.29 5.68 -45.84
N VAL A 223 15.84 4.44 -45.68
CA VAL A 223 14.79 3.87 -46.54
C VAL A 223 13.45 4.57 -46.32
N VAL A 224 13.18 4.97 -45.08
CA VAL A 224 11.95 5.67 -44.71
C VAL A 224 11.97 7.09 -45.27
N ALA A 225 13.09 7.80 -45.13
CA ALA A 225 13.27 9.14 -45.70
C ALA A 225 13.09 9.13 -47.22
N GLN A 226 13.74 8.20 -47.93
CA GLN A 226 13.58 8.05 -49.38
C GLN A 226 12.14 7.75 -49.80
N ARG A 227 11.43 6.88 -49.06
CA ARG A 227 10.01 6.59 -49.31
C ARG A 227 9.12 7.82 -49.08
N SER A 228 9.35 8.57 -48.01
CA SER A 228 8.59 9.79 -47.71
C SER A 228 8.74 10.83 -48.81
N VAL A 229 9.97 11.08 -49.29
CA VAL A 229 10.23 12.01 -50.41
C VAL A 229 9.50 11.55 -51.68
N LYS A 230 9.58 10.25 -52.02
CA LYS A 230 8.89 9.69 -53.18
C LYS A 230 7.37 9.87 -53.10
N THR A 231 6.77 9.65 -51.93
CA THR A 231 5.32 9.85 -51.71
C THR A 231 4.93 11.31 -51.87
N LEU A 232 5.72 12.24 -51.32
CA LEU A 232 5.49 13.68 -51.47
C LEU A 232 5.53 14.11 -52.94
N MET A 233 6.59 13.72 -53.67
CA MET A 233 6.72 14.02 -55.10
C MET A 233 5.55 13.51 -55.94
N ASN A 234 4.98 12.36 -55.58
CA ASN A 234 3.82 11.80 -56.26
C ASN A 234 2.51 12.52 -55.89
N SER A 235 2.40 13.06 -54.67
CA SER A 235 1.22 13.80 -54.23
C SER A 235 1.11 15.19 -54.86
N THR A 236 2.23 15.85 -55.17
CA THR A 236 2.28 17.19 -55.79
C THR A 236 2.03 17.16 -57.31
N LYS A 237 2.01 15.98 -57.92
CA LYS A 237 1.74 15.80 -59.36
C LYS A 237 0.25 15.58 -59.68
N ARG A 238 -0.65 15.77 -58.71
CA ARG A 238 -2.11 15.90 -58.90
C ARG A 238 -2.51 17.36 -58.78
#